data_AF-A0A840SBB9-F1
#
_entry.id   AF-A0A840SBB9-F1
#
_cell.length_a   1.000
_cell.length_b   1.000
_cell.length_c   1.000
_cell.angle_alpha   90.00
_cell.angle_beta   90.00
_cell.angle_gamma   90.00
#
_symmetry.space_group_name_H-M   'P 1'
#
loop_
_entity.id
_entity.type
_entity.pdbx_description
1 polymer ?
#
loop_
_entity_poly.entity_id
_entity_poly.type
_entity_poly.pdbx_seq_one_letter_code
_entity_poly.pdbx_strand_id
1 'polypeptide(L)'
;MNNFEQDLKRLEELSSAIKQSDISLEDALKDFEEGIKLAKGLEKTLDKIEAKVQILMNSPELEEEPSDDTSEEQSVKKPRAKKNEQPVLDLFTPNTEIIGTRS
;
A
#
# COMPACT_ATOMS: atom_id res chain seq x y z
N MET A 1 -2.84 14.77 2.68
CA MET A 1 -3.44 14.42 1.38
C MET A 1 -2.72 15.05 0.20
N ASN A 2 -2.37 16.34 0.24
CA ASN A 2 -1.83 17.08 -0.92
C ASN A 2 -0.69 16.40 -1.69
N ASN A 3 0.25 15.72 -1.02
CA ASN A 3 1.33 15.02 -1.72
C ASN A 3 0.84 13.82 -2.54
N PHE A 4 -0.15 13.07 -2.06
CA PHE A 4 -0.65 11.89 -2.79
C PHE A 4 -1.34 12.28 -4.09
N GLU A 5 -2.22 13.28 -4.04
CA GLU A 5 -2.91 13.78 -5.25
C GLU A 5 -1.94 14.42 -6.24
N GLN A 6 -0.92 15.12 -5.75
CA GLN A 6 0.14 15.66 -6.59
C GLN A 6 0.98 14.57 -7.25
N ASP A 7 1.41 13.56 -6.50
CA ASP A 7 2.18 12.42 -7.01
C ASP A 7 1.37 11.60 -8.02
N LEU A 8 0.06 11.44 -7.77
CA LEU A 8 -0.86 10.78 -8.69
C LEU A 8 -1.00 11.56 -10.00
N LYS A 9 -1.24 12.86 -9.92
CA LYS A 9 -1.35 13.73 -11.10
C LYS A 9 -0.05 13.72 -11.90
N ARG A 10 1.10 13.74 -11.23
CA ARG A 10 2.40 13.64 -11.90
C ARG A 10 2.57 12.32 -12.64
N LEU A 11 2.13 11.22 -12.05
CA LEU A 11 2.16 9.90 -12.70
C LEU A 11 1.29 9.86 -13.96
N GLU A 12 0.12 10.51 -13.95
CA GLU A 12 -0.75 10.64 -15.13
C GLU A 12 -0.12 11.48 -16.25
N GLU A 13 0.56 12.57 -15.88
CA GLU A 13 1.31 13.41 -16.81
C GLU A 13 2.44 12.62 -17.48
N LEU A 14 3.24 11.88 -16.70
CA LEU A 14 4.30 11.01 -17.22
C LEU A 14 3.75 9.91 -18.12
N SER A 15 2.65 9.26 -17.72
CA SER A 15 1.99 8.25 -18.56
C SER A 15 1.51 8.82 -19.90
N SER A 16 1.03 10.05 -19.89
CA SER A 16 0.60 10.76 -21.09
C SER A 16 1.78 11.15 -21.98
N ALA A 17 2.89 11.62 -21.38
CA ALA A 17 4.12 11.97 -22.09
C ALA A 17 4.74 10.77 -22.81
N ILE A 18 4.85 9.62 -22.13
CA ILE A 18 5.41 8.38 -22.70
C ILE A 18 4.60 7.86 -23.90
N LYS A 19 3.29 8.15 -23.96
CA LYS A 19 2.40 7.74 -25.06
C LYS A 19 2.49 8.64 -26.29
N GLN A 20 3.17 9.78 -26.20
CA GLN A 20 3.34 10.68 -27.34
C GLN A 20 4.29 10.05 -28.36
N SER A 21 3.99 10.23 -29.65
CA SER A 21 4.79 9.66 -30.74
C SER A 21 6.12 10.37 -30.99
N ASP A 22 6.35 11.52 -30.34
CA ASP A 22 7.51 12.41 -30.56
C ASP A 22 8.46 12.45 -29.33
N ILE A 23 8.37 11.47 -28.44
CA ILE A 23 9.28 11.35 -27.30
C ILE A 23 10.57 10.64 -27.72
N SER A 24 11.71 11.15 -27.29
CA SER A 24 12.99 10.47 -27.50
C SER A 24 13.07 9.23 -26.60
N LEU A 25 13.88 8.24 -26.99
CA LEU A 25 14.06 7.03 -26.18
C LEU A 25 14.66 7.34 -24.80
N GLU A 26 15.59 8.28 -24.72
CA GLU A 26 16.21 8.69 -23.45
C GLU A 26 15.21 9.38 -22.53
N ASP A 27 14.37 10.26 -23.07
CA ASP A 27 13.32 10.93 -22.30
C ASP A 27 12.24 9.93 -21.84
N ALA A 28 11.84 9.00 -22.72
CA ALA A 28 10.88 7.96 -22.37
C ALA A 28 11.39 7.04 -21.25
N LEU A 29 12.69 6.70 -21.26
CA LEU A 29 13.31 5.91 -20.19
C LEU A 29 13.34 6.69 -18.87
N LYS A 30 13.68 7.98 -18.92
CA LYS A 30 13.70 8.84 -17.73
C LYS A 30 12.31 9.00 -17.12
N ASP A 31 11.30 9.27 -17.94
CA ASP A 31 9.91 9.39 -17.51
C ASP A 31 9.37 8.06 -16.95
N PHE A 32 9.77 6.94 -17.54
CA PHE A 32 9.42 5.62 -17.04
C PHE A 32 10.04 5.34 -15.66
N GLU A 33 11.32 5.66 -15.47
CA GLU A 33 11.97 5.51 -14.16
C GLU A 33 11.33 6.40 -13.08
N GLU A 34 10.99 7.65 -13.43
CA GLU A 34 10.27 8.55 -12.53
C GLU A 34 8.89 7.98 -12.18
N GLY A 35 8.14 7.48 -13.18
CA GLY A 35 6.84 6.86 -12.99
C GLY A 35 6.88 5.64 -12.06
N ILE A 36 7.88 4.77 -12.19
CA ILE A 36 8.06 3.62 -11.30
C ILE A 36 8.34 4.05 -9.86
N LYS A 37 9.14 5.11 -9.66
CA LYS A 37 9.44 5.63 -8.31
C LYS A 37 8.18 6.22 -7.66
N LEU A 38 7.40 7.00 -8.42
CA LEU A 38 6.14 7.57 -7.96
C LEU A 38 5.12 6.48 -7.61
N ALA A 39 4.92 5.48 -8.48
CA ALA A 39 4.00 4.38 -8.24
C ALA A 39 4.31 3.63 -6.93
N LYS A 40 5.59 3.32 -6.68
CA LYS A 40 6.04 2.70 -5.42
C LYS A 40 5.83 3.60 -4.20
N GLY A 41 5.89 4.92 -4.35
CA GLY A 41 5.62 5.87 -3.28
C GLY A 41 4.12 5.94 -2.93
N LEU A 42 3.27 5.90 -3.95
CA LEU A 42 1.82 5.89 -3.80
C LEU A 42 1.35 4.61 -3.12
N GLU A 43 1.85 3.44 -3.53
CA GLU A 43 1.58 2.14 -2.92
C GLU A 43 1.85 2.16 -1.41
N LYS A 44 3.06 2.58 -1.00
CA LYS A 44 3.42 2.72 0.41
C LYS A 44 2.53 3.68 1.19
N THR A 45 1.99 4.69 0.51
CA THR A 45 1.10 5.67 1.14
C THR A 45 -0.27 5.05 1.38
N LEU A 46 -0.77 4.28 0.42
CA LEU A 46 -2.00 3.51 0.56
C LEU A 46 -1.88 2.48 1.68
N ASP A 47 -0.78 1.72 1.75
CA ASP A 47 -0.53 0.74 2.83
C ASP A 47 -0.61 1.38 4.21
N LYS A 48 -0.04 2.58 4.37
CA LYS A 48 -0.09 3.33 5.64
C LYS A 48 -1.49 3.78 5.98
N ILE A 49 -2.27 4.20 4.99
CA ILE A 49 -3.66 4.62 5.20
C ILE A 49 -4.49 3.39 5.58
N GLU A 50 -4.34 2.28 4.88
CA GLU A 50 -5.03 1.02 5.18
C GLU A 50 -4.72 0.55 6.61
N ALA A 51 -3.44 0.53 7.00
CA ALA A 51 -3.04 0.16 8.36
C ALA A 51 -3.69 1.06 9.42
N LYS A 52 -3.77 2.37 9.17
CA LYS A 52 -4.45 3.31 10.08
C LYS A 52 -5.95 3.04 10.16
N VAL A 53 -6.60 2.77 9.03
CA VAL A 53 -8.03 2.43 8.99
C VAL A 53 -8.27 1.14 9.76
N GLN A 54 -7.46 0.11 9.58
CA GLN A 54 -7.57 -1.15 10.31
C GLN A 54 -7.42 -0.95 11.83
N ILE A 55 -6.47 -0.12 12.28
CA ILE A 55 -6.33 0.21 13.70
C ILE A 55 -7.61 0.88 14.21
N LEU A 56 -8.11 1.89 13.50
CA LEU A 56 -9.33 2.61 13.90
C LEU A 56 -10.57 1.72 13.94
N MET A 57 -10.70 0.75 13.02
CA MET A 57 -11.82 -0.18 13.00
C MET A 57 -11.73 -1.28 14.06
N ASN A 58 -10.52 -1.66 14.46
CA ASN A 58 -10.28 -2.74 15.42
C ASN A 58 -9.99 -2.25 16.84
N SER A 59 -9.87 -0.93 17.07
CA SER A 59 -9.82 -0.36 18.40
C SER A 59 -11.22 -0.44 19.03
N PRO A 60 -11.44 -1.27 20.08
CA PRO A 60 -12.56 -1.02 20.97
C PRO A 60 -12.33 0.37 21.57
N GLU A 61 -13.37 1.18 21.55
CA GLU A 61 -13.47 2.52 22.14
C GLU A 61 -12.51 2.68 23.33
N LEU A 62 -11.40 3.40 23.14
CA LEU A 62 -10.43 3.67 24.18
C LEU A 62 -11.05 4.70 25.12
N GLU A 63 -11.48 4.25 26.30
CA GLU A 63 -11.64 5.10 27.47
C GLU A 63 -10.35 5.90 27.67
N GLU A 64 -10.47 7.22 27.68
CA GLU A 64 -9.36 8.15 27.95
C GLU A 64 -8.88 7.96 29.39
N GLU A 65 -7.62 7.58 29.59
CA GLU A 65 -6.91 7.79 30.86
C GLU A 65 -5.46 8.25 30.58
N PRO A 66 -4.92 9.15 31.42
CA PRO A 66 -3.83 10.05 31.07
C PRO A 66 -2.48 9.34 31.07
N SER A 67 -1.68 9.59 30.03
CA SER A 67 -0.28 9.19 30.01
C SER A 67 0.55 10.17 30.85
N ASP A 68 0.92 9.75 32.07
CA ASP A 68 1.90 10.43 32.91
C ASP A 68 3.15 9.55 33.12
N ASP A 69 4.29 10.23 33.03
CA ASP A 69 5.63 9.93 33.55
C ASP A 69 6.54 8.77 33.04
N THR A 70 7.52 9.20 32.24
CA THR A 70 9.00 9.02 32.27
C THR A 70 9.74 7.71 32.71
N SER A 71 10.86 7.50 31.97
CA SER A 71 12.18 6.99 32.41
C SER A 71 12.54 5.48 32.37
N GLU A 72 13.64 5.23 31.63
CA GLU A 72 14.72 4.22 31.80
C GLU A 72 14.57 2.75 31.34
N GLU A 73 15.16 2.49 30.18
CA GLU A 73 16.28 1.54 29.91
C GLU A 73 16.36 0.17 30.63
N GLN A 74 16.25 -0.94 29.86
CA GLN A 74 17.30 -1.95 29.59
C GLN A 74 16.79 -3.39 29.37
N SER A 75 17.26 -3.98 28.26
CA SER A 75 17.67 -5.39 28.11
C SER A 75 16.64 -6.52 28.15
N VAL A 76 16.58 -7.32 27.07
CA VAL A 76 16.91 -8.78 27.02
C VAL A 76 16.18 -9.50 25.85
N LYS A 77 16.99 -9.88 24.85
CA LYS A 77 17.00 -11.11 24.02
C LYS A 77 15.73 -11.62 23.28
N LYS A 78 15.84 -11.64 21.94
CA LYS A 78 15.15 -12.52 20.97
C LYS A 78 15.21 -14.01 21.41
N PRO A 79 14.23 -14.89 21.06
CA PRO A 79 14.05 -15.30 19.66
C PRO A 79 12.62 -15.73 19.19
N ARG A 80 12.50 -15.86 17.86
CA ARG A 80 11.71 -16.82 17.07
C ARG A 80 10.22 -16.55 16.74
N ALA A 81 10.05 -16.16 15.48
CA ALA A 81 8.97 -16.43 14.52
C ALA A 81 7.69 -17.15 14.99
N LYS A 82 6.54 -16.49 14.79
CA LYS A 82 5.24 -17.14 14.54
C LYS A 82 4.63 -16.56 13.26
N LYS A 83 4.16 -17.50 12.46
CA LYS A 83 3.63 -17.41 11.09
C LYS A 83 2.33 -16.59 11.09
N ASN A 84 2.30 -15.49 10.35
CA ASN A 84 1.07 -14.77 10.01
C ASN A 84 0.26 -15.64 9.05
N GLU A 85 -0.92 -16.11 9.47
CA GLU A 85 -1.95 -16.60 8.55
C GLU A 85 -2.86 -15.41 8.23
N GLN A 86 -2.59 -14.75 7.09
CA GLN A 86 -3.56 -13.85 6.47
C GLN A 86 -4.63 -14.72 5.80
N PRO A 87 -5.92 -14.34 5.83
CA PRO A 87 -6.93 -15.04 5.06
C PRO A 87 -6.69 -14.76 3.58
N VAL A 88 -6.29 -15.79 2.82
CA VAL A 88 -6.22 -15.72 1.36
C VAL A 88 -7.64 -15.75 0.79
N LEU A 89 -8.05 -14.67 0.12
CA LEU A 89 -9.30 -14.65 -0.65
C LEU A 89 -9.07 -15.45 -1.94
N ASP A 90 -9.49 -16.71 -1.91
CA ASP A 90 -9.18 -17.72 -2.93
C ASP A 90 -10.13 -17.60 -4.14
N LEU A 91 -9.93 -16.57 -4.96
CA LEU A 91 -10.76 -16.28 -6.14
C LEU A 91 -10.39 -17.10 -7.38
N PHE A 92 -9.27 -17.83 -7.36
CA PHE A 92 -8.79 -18.57 -8.53
C PHE A 92 -8.10 -19.87 -8.12
N THR A 93 -8.88 -20.84 -7.63
CA THR A 93 -8.47 -22.24 -7.73
C THR A 93 -8.93 -22.80 -9.08
N PRO A 94 -8.07 -23.52 -9.82
CA PRO A 94 -8.37 -23.97 -11.19
C PRO A 94 -9.47 -25.05 -11.28
N ASN A 95 -10.06 -25.48 -10.16
CA ASN A 95 -11.10 -26.50 -10.08
C ASN A 95 -12.41 -26.00 -9.45
N THR A 96 -12.65 -24.69 -9.40
CA THR A 96 -14.00 -24.21 -9.05
C THR A 96 -14.91 -24.47 -10.24
N GLU A 97 -15.66 -25.57 -10.22
CA GLU A 97 -16.75 -25.82 -11.17
C GLU A 97 -17.73 -24.64 -11.11
N ILE A 98 -17.73 -23.82 -12.16
CA ILE A 98 -18.75 -22.79 -12.35
C ILE A 98 -20.06 -23.54 -12.61
N ILE A 99 -20.86 -23.74 -11.55
CA ILE A 99 -22.22 -24.26 -11.69
C ILE A 99 -23.08 -23.13 -12.26
N GLY A 100 -22.91 -22.89 -13.56
CA GLY A 100 -23.82 -22.09 -14.35
C GLY A 100 -25.11 -22.87 -14.56
N THR A 101 -26.09 -22.69 -13.67
CA THR A 101 -27.48 -22.90 -14.07
C THR A 101 -28.10 -21.54 -14.32
N ARG A 102 -28.14 -21.19 -15.61
CA ARG A 102 -29.02 -20.15 -16.10
C ARG A 102 -30.39 -20.80 -16.27
N SER A 103 -31.33 -20.48 -15.39
CA SER A 103 -32.77 -20.64 -15.58
C SER A 103 -33.47 -19.50 -14.85
#